data_AF-A0A2T2ZY79-F1
#
_entry.id   AF-A0A2T2ZY79-F1
#
_cell.length_a   1.000
_cell.length_b   1.000
_cell.length_c   1.000
_cell.angle_alpha   90.00
_cell.angle_beta   90.00
_cell.angle_gamma   90.00
#
_symmetry.space_group_name_H-M   'P 1'
#
loop_
_entity.id
_entity.type
_entity.pdbx_description
1 polymer ?
#
loop_
_entity_poly.entity_id
_entity_poly.type
_entity_poly.pdbx_seq_one_letter_code
_entity_poly.pdbx_strand_id
1 'polypeptide(L)'
;LLNLPYDILIQILAYFRPSAVFRLARTCRSLHSFLLVQHPSRIAQAIVSWRYPILAKCMRLPVLLNNHDASRDLHNNDTHALSLRDALLDQERLRGHDIRRRPYYQHLTPPDPHLICTCLTCVLRWHVLCLAVDFAHWQDRLDAGEPLPAIARGERPAWNARLLEAHAGVVLKAVLNPTAALWHASILQAHLASTVRAIQRHAANRFNHRPRFQLTARDAAAGTDAFLALEGPSSMDMPFHRDNYYMLEAYLPNRSWFAEDKRWGYLPAEQHQRDLEQLRK
;
A
#
# COMPACT_ATOMS: atom_id res chain seq x y z
N LEU A 1 -6.73 -4.76 -31.69
CA LEU A 1 -6.59 -3.94 -30.47
C LEU A 1 -5.61 -2.78 -30.67
N LEU A 2 -4.35 -3.04 -31.02
CA LEU A 2 -3.33 -1.97 -31.16
C LEU A 2 -3.51 -1.02 -32.36
N ASN A 3 -4.46 -1.30 -33.26
CA ASN A 3 -4.84 -0.40 -34.36
C ASN A 3 -5.84 0.69 -33.92
N LEU A 4 -6.30 0.66 -32.66
CA LEU A 4 -7.17 1.70 -32.11
C LEU A 4 -6.37 2.97 -31.80
N PRO A 5 -6.99 4.16 -31.87
CA PRO A 5 -6.37 5.38 -31.37
C PRO A 5 -5.93 5.23 -29.92
N TYR A 6 -4.78 5.80 -29.60
CA TYR A 6 -4.14 5.67 -28.29
C TYR A 6 -5.08 6.02 -27.12
N ASP A 7 -5.81 7.12 -27.22
CA ASP A 7 -6.70 7.57 -26.14
C ASP A 7 -7.87 6.61 -25.89
N ILE A 8 -8.44 6.06 -26.96
CA ILE A 8 -9.50 5.05 -26.87
C ILE A 8 -8.96 3.79 -26.21
N LEU A 9 -7.72 3.39 -26.56
CA LEU A 9 -7.08 2.23 -25.96
C LEU A 9 -6.83 2.42 -24.46
N ILE A 10 -6.35 3.60 -24.02
CA ILE A 10 -6.18 3.91 -22.60
C ILE A 10 -7.52 3.91 -21.85
N GLN A 11 -8.58 4.48 -22.44
CA GLN A 11 -9.92 4.45 -21.84
C GLN A 11 -10.45 3.02 -21.66
N ILE A 12 -10.30 2.17 -22.69
CA ILE A 12 -10.67 0.75 -22.58
C ILE A 12 -9.88 0.07 -21.47
N LEU A 13 -8.56 0.31 -21.41
CA LEU A 13 -7.68 -0.28 -20.40
C LEU A 13 -8.00 0.21 -18.97
N ALA A 14 -8.57 1.40 -18.79
CA ALA A 14 -9.00 1.89 -17.47
C ALA A 14 -10.04 0.98 -16.79
N TYR A 15 -10.86 0.27 -17.58
CA TYR A 15 -11.84 -0.67 -17.07
C TYR A 15 -11.23 -2.00 -16.61
N PHE A 16 -10.00 -2.31 -17.05
CA PHE A 16 -9.33 -3.56 -16.72
C PHE A 16 -8.90 -3.57 -15.24
N ARG A 17 -8.89 -4.77 -14.67
CA ARG A 17 -8.17 -5.02 -13.42
C ARG A 17 -6.67 -5.08 -13.71
N PRO A 18 -5.79 -4.56 -12.84
CA PRO A 18 -4.33 -4.67 -13.00
C PRO A 18 -3.84 -6.10 -13.32
N SER A 19 -4.38 -7.11 -12.63
CA SER A 19 -4.13 -8.53 -12.91
C SER A 19 -4.51 -8.97 -14.34
N ALA A 20 -5.54 -8.37 -14.94
CA ALA A 20 -5.92 -8.63 -16.33
C ALA A 20 -4.93 -7.98 -17.31
N VAL A 21 -4.38 -6.81 -16.98
CA VAL A 21 -3.32 -6.17 -17.78
C VAL A 21 -2.07 -7.05 -17.83
N PHE A 22 -1.63 -7.58 -16.69
CA PHE A 22 -0.49 -8.51 -16.66
C PHE A 22 -0.76 -9.80 -17.45
N ARG A 23 -1.98 -10.35 -17.39
CA ARG A 23 -2.35 -11.51 -18.21
C ARG A 23 -2.37 -11.17 -19.71
N LEU A 24 -2.93 -10.03 -20.09
CA LEU A 24 -2.99 -9.57 -21.48
C LEU A 24 -1.58 -9.34 -22.05
N ALA A 25 -0.68 -8.77 -21.27
CA ALA A 25 0.71 -8.56 -21.65
C ALA A 25 1.47 -9.86 -21.98
N ARG A 26 1.00 -11.02 -21.49
CA ARG A 26 1.62 -12.33 -21.77
C ARG A 26 1.16 -12.98 -23.07
N THR A 27 0.19 -12.39 -23.77
CA THR A 27 -0.41 -13.01 -24.96
C THR A 27 0.44 -12.82 -26.23
N CYS A 28 1.08 -11.66 -26.41
CA CYS A 28 2.02 -11.43 -27.52
C CYS A 28 3.04 -10.33 -27.19
N ARG A 29 4.15 -10.31 -27.95
CA ARG A 29 5.26 -9.36 -27.74
C ARG A 29 4.82 -7.89 -27.89
N SER A 30 3.94 -7.59 -28.84
CA SER A 30 3.46 -6.22 -29.07
C SER A 30 2.65 -5.71 -27.87
N LEU A 31 1.78 -6.55 -27.30
CA LEU A 31 1.02 -6.19 -26.10
C LEU A 31 1.92 -6.09 -24.88
N HIS A 32 2.90 -6.99 -24.73
CA HIS A 32 3.91 -6.88 -23.69
C HIS A 32 4.63 -5.52 -23.74
N SER A 33 5.14 -5.15 -24.92
CA SER A 33 5.86 -3.89 -25.13
C SER A 33 4.98 -2.68 -24.81
N PHE A 34 3.76 -2.65 -25.35
CA PHE A 34 2.84 -1.53 -25.14
C PHE A 34 2.46 -1.37 -23.66
N LEU A 35 2.04 -2.46 -23.00
CA LEU A 35 1.46 -2.43 -21.65
C LEU A 35 2.50 -2.31 -20.54
N LEU A 36 3.65 -2.97 -20.67
CA LEU A 36 4.64 -3.08 -19.58
C LEU A 36 5.91 -2.27 -19.83
N VAL A 37 6.21 -1.87 -21.08
CA VAL A 37 7.45 -1.15 -21.40
C VAL A 37 7.15 0.32 -21.73
N GLN A 38 6.24 0.58 -22.67
CA GLN A 38 6.05 1.92 -23.23
C GLN A 38 5.12 2.81 -22.39
N HIS A 39 4.00 2.26 -21.91
CA HIS A 39 2.95 3.06 -21.26
C HIS A 39 2.46 2.56 -19.88
N PRO A 40 3.25 1.85 -19.05
CA PRO A 40 2.75 1.27 -17.80
C PRO A 40 2.19 2.32 -16.85
N SER A 41 2.84 3.49 -16.72
CA SER A 41 2.41 4.56 -15.81
C SER A 41 1.08 5.19 -16.20
N ARG A 42 0.85 5.45 -17.49
CA ARG A 42 -0.41 6.06 -17.97
C ARG A 42 -1.58 5.07 -17.84
N ILE A 43 -1.34 3.80 -18.15
CA ILE A 43 -2.34 2.74 -17.98
C ILE A 43 -2.70 2.58 -16.51
N ALA A 44 -1.68 2.49 -15.64
CA ALA A 44 -1.88 2.38 -14.20
C ALA A 44 -2.64 3.58 -13.65
N GLN A 45 -2.29 4.80 -14.05
CA GLN A 45 -2.98 6.01 -13.63
C GLN A 45 -4.45 5.99 -14.03
N ALA A 46 -4.77 5.64 -15.29
CA ALA A 46 -6.14 5.53 -15.75
C ALA A 46 -6.95 4.50 -14.95
N ILE A 47 -6.35 3.33 -14.67
CA ILE A 47 -6.98 2.28 -13.85
C ILE A 47 -7.19 2.77 -12.41
N VAL A 48 -6.18 3.37 -11.79
CA VAL A 48 -6.23 3.82 -10.38
C VAL A 48 -7.23 4.95 -10.22
N SER A 49 -7.23 5.94 -11.11
CA SER A 49 -8.17 7.06 -11.07
C SER A 49 -9.62 6.60 -11.22
N TRP A 50 -9.87 5.56 -12.02
CA TRP A 50 -11.21 5.02 -12.21
C TRP A 50 -11.63 4.04 -11.10
N ARG A 51 -10.78 3.08 -10.75
CA ARG A 51 -11.13 1.95 -9.86
C ARG A 51 -10.76 2.17 -8.40
N TYR A 52 -9.66 2.86 -8.14
CA TYR A 52 -9.04 2.95 -6.81
C TYR A 52 -8.77 4.40 -6.31
N PRO A 53 -9.63 5.41 -6.60
CA PRO A 53 -9.36 6.79 -6.24
C PRO A 53 -9.23 7.04 -4.72
N ILE A 54 -9.85 6.19 -3.89
CA ILE A 54 -9.79 6.33 -2.43
C ILE A 54 -8.57 5.61 -1.89
N LEU A 55 -8.40 4.33 -2.23
CA LEU A 55 -7.29 3.50 -1.75
C LEU A 55 -5.94 4.07 -2.18
N ALA A 56 -5.86 4.74 -3.33
CA ALA A 56 -4.64 5.42 -3.76
C ALA A 56 -4.22 6.59 -2.85
N LYS A 57 -5.18 7.26 -2.18
CA LYS A 57 -4.88 8.32 -1.19
C LYS A 57 -4.40 7.72 0.13
N CYS A 58 -4.95 6.56 0.47
CA CYS A 58 -4.68 5.80 1.68
C CYS A 58 -3.31 5.10 1.68
N MET A 59 -2.95 4.51 0.53
CA MET A 59 -1.76 3.68 0.36
C MET A 59 -0.81 4.30 -0.66
N ARG A 60 -0.26 5.48 -0.33
CA ARG A 60 0.73 6.13 -1.17
C ARG A 60 2.07 5.40 -1.12
N LEU A 61 2.82 5.47 -2.21
CA LEU A 61 4.18 4.90 -2.27
C LEU A 61 5.15 5.69 -1.37
N PRO A 62 6.10 5.01 -0.71
CA PRO A 62 7.22 5.68 -0.08
C PRO A 62 8.14 6.31 -1.15
N VAL A 63 8.91 7.32 -0.74
CA VAL A 63 9.86 8.01 -1.62
C VAL A 63 11.21 7.28 -1.59
N LEU A 64 11.89 7.20 -2.73
CA LEU A 64 13.24 6.67 -2.81
C LEU A 64 14.25 7.61 -2.15
N LEU A 65 15.24 7.05 -1.46
CA LEU A 65 16.28 7.86 -0.82
C LEU A 65 17.02 8.74 -1.85
N ASN A 66 17.35 8.18 -3.02
CA ASN A 66 18.09 8.87 -4.09
C ASN A 66 17.32 10.06 -4.69
N ASN A 67 16.00 10.19 -4.47
CA ASN A 67 15.27 11.36 -4.92
C ASN A 67 15.63 12.63 -4.10
N HIS A 68 16.29 12.47 -2.96
CA HIS A 68 16.78 13.58 -2.14
C HIS A 68 18.11 14.15 -2.65
N ASP A 69 18.89 13.35 -3.38
CA ASP A 69 20.23 13.73 -3.86
C ASP A 69 20.17 14.67 -5.09
N ALA A 70 19.02 14.74 -5.77
CA ALA A 70 18.88 15.49 -7.02
C ALA A 70 18.35 16.92 -6.89
N SER A 71 17.91 17.37 -5.70
CA SER A 71 17.08 18.58 -5.61
C SER A 71 17.58 19.77 -4.77
N ARG A 72 18.66 19.68 -3.97
CA ARG A 72 19.01 20.81 -3.06
C ARG A 72 20.47 21.14 -2.73
N ASP A 73 21.48 20.55 -3.37
CA ASP A 73 22.88 20.83 -2.99
C ASP A 73 23.62 21.84 -3.87
N LEU A 74 22.90 22.64 -4.67
CA LEU A 74 23.51 23.63 -5.57
C LEU A 74 23.56 25.07 -5.03
N HIS A 75 23.03 25.41 -3.85
CA HIS A 75 22.90 26.83 -3.46
C HIS A 75 23.36 27.28 -2.08
N ASN A 76 23.76 26.42 -1.12
CA ASN A 76 24.25 26.93 0.17
C ASN A 76 25.61 26.31 0.54
N ASN A 77 26.61 27.19 0.60
CA ASN A 77 28.02 26.91 0.87
C ASN A 77 28.29 26.86 2.39
N ASP A 78 27.44 26.14 3.15
CA ASP A 78 27.53 26.05 4.61
C ASP A 78 28.10 24.70 5.04
N THR A 79 29.37 24.72 5.44
CA THR A 79 30.23 23.57 5.78
C THR A 79 29.87 22.84 7.09
N HIS A 80 28.63 22.97 7.59
CA HIS A 80 28.19 22.38 8.86
C HIS A 80 26.80 21.71 8.83
N ALA A 81 26.11 21.66 7.69
CA ALA A 81 24.84 20.93 7.61
C ALA A 81 25.12 19.43 7.49
N LEU A 82 24.71 18.63 8.48
CA LEU A 82 24.55 17.19 8.29
C LEU A 82 23.72 17.01 7.01
N SER A 83 24.23 16.27 6.02
CA SER A 83 23.44 16.07 4.81
C SER A 83 22.12 15.40 5.23
N LEU A 84 20.99 15.81 4.63
CA LEU A 84 19.69 15.21 4.95
C LEU A 84 19.74 13.67 4.83
N ARG A 85 20.57 13.19 3.91
CA ARG A 85 20.86 11.77 3.72
C ARG A 85 21.55 11.15 4.94
N ASP A 86 22.54 11.80 5.54
CA ASP A 86 23.20 11.32 6.76
C ASP A 86 22.24 11.27 7.94
N ALA A 87 21.39 12.30 8.10
CA ALA A 87 20.34 12.30 9.13
C ALA A 87 19.32 11.16 8.91
N LEU A 88 19.02 10.83 7.65
CA LEU A 88 18.16 9.71 7.29
C LEU A 88 18.84 8.35 7.54
N LEU A 89 20.17 8.27 7.45
CA LEU A 89 20.94 7.05 7.69
C LEU A 89 21.42 6.89 9.14
N ASP A 90 21.16 7.88 10.00
CA ASP A 90 21.56 7.84 11.41
C ASP A 90 21.07 6.57 12.14
N GLN A 91 22.01 5.87 12.77
CA GLN A 91 21.75 4.56 13.37
C GLN A 91 20.84 4.64 14.59
N GLU A 92 20.89 5.70 15.39
CA GLU A 92 20.01 5.84 16.55
C GLU A 92 18.57 6.05 16.12
N ARG A 93 18.36 6.87 15.09
CA ARG A 93 17.04 7.08 14.49
C ARG A 93 16.50 5.82 13.83
N LEU A 94 17.33 5.11 13.07
CA LEU A 94 16.95 3.83 12.47
C LEU A 94 16.59 2.80 13.55
N ARG A 95 17.29 2.79 14.70
CA ARG A 95 16.94 1.96 15.85
C ARG A 95 15.59 2.35 16.46
N GLY A 96 15.24 3.64 16.49
CA GLY A 96 13.93 4.13 16.94
C GLY A 96 12.78 3.74 16.02
N HIS A 97 13.04 3.63 14.72
CA HIS A 97 12.07 3.18 13.71
C HIS A 97 12.08 1.67 13.45
N ASP A 98 12.99 0.90 14.07
CA ASP A 98 13.05 -0.55 13.89
C ASP A 98 11.83 -1.21 14.53
N ILE A 99 10.81 -1.42 13.69
CA ILE A 99 9.57 -2.11 14.04
C ILE A 99 9.84 -3.51 14.60
N ARG A 100 10.96 -4.15 14.23
CA ARG A 100 11.33 -5.48 14.75
C ARG A 100 11.72 -5.47 16.23
N ARG A 101 12.00 -4.29 16.81
CA ARG A 101 12.20 -4.13 18.26
C ARG A 101 10.90 -4.05 19.03
N ARG A 102 9.79 -3.76 18.35
CA ARG A 102 8.45 -3.89 18.94
C ARG A 102 8.03 -5.35 18.78
N PRO A 103 7.97 -6.14 19.87
CA PRO A 103 7.79 -7.59 19.78
C PRO A 103 6.48 -8.02 19.11
N TYR A 104 5.54 -7.08 18.91
CA TYR A 104 4.24 -7.32 18.32
C TYR A 104 4.28 -7.35 16.78
N TYR A 105 5.12 -6.56 16.12
CA TYR A 105 5.13 -6.44 14.65
C TYR A 105 6.03 -7.49 13.97
N GLN A 106 5.69 -8.77 14.14
CA GLN A 106 6.43 -9.89 13.55
C GLN A 106 6.03 -10.16 12.08
N HIS A 107 5.02 -9.46 11.57
CA HIS A 107 4.44 -9.66 10.24
C HIS A 107 4.82 -8.56 9.23
N LEU A 108 5.74 -7.66 9.60
CA LEU A 108 6.21 -6.58 8.74
C LEU A 108 7.73 -6.54 8.68
N THR A 109 8.26 -6.31 7.47
CA THR A 109 9.68 -6.06 7.23
C THR A 109 9.91 -4.55 7.25
N PRO A 110 10.95 -4.02 7.92
CA PRO A 110 11.31 -2.61 7.79
C PRO A 110 11.82 -2.32 6.36
N PRO A 111 11.68 -1.09 5.86
CA PRO A 111 12.23 -0.71 4.56
C PRO A 111 13.78 -0.76 4.59
N ASP A 112 14.40 -1.04 3.44
CA ASP A 112 15.84 -0.90 3.29
C ASP A 112 16.22 0.60 3.39
N PRO A 113 17.01 1.00 4.40
CA PRO A 113 17.35 2.39 4.64
C PRO A 113 18.20 3.01 3.53
N HIS A 114 18.88 2.20 2.70
CA HIS A 114 19.69 2.68 1.59
C HIS A 114 18.91 2.87 0.29
N LEU A 115 17.69 2.31 0.19
CA LEU A 115 16.84 2.42 -1.00
C LEU A 115 15.68 3.38 -0.79
N ILE A 116 15.05 3.33 0.37
CA ILE A 116 13.81 4.03 0.67
C ILE A 116 14.07 5.11 1.72
N CYS A 117 13.45 6.27 1.55
CA CYS A 117 13.47 7.32 2.56
C CYS A 117 12.91 6.78 3.88
N THR A 118 13.65 6.97 4.96
CA THR A 118 13.33 6.46 6.29
C THR A 118 12.67 7.51 7.17
N CYS A 119 12.13 8.60 6.60
CA CYS A 119 11.27 9.51 7.34
C CYS A 119 10.01 8.78 7.84
N LEU A 120 9.38 9.25 8.91
CA LEU A 120 8.23 8.58 9.54
C LEU A 120 7.13 8.25 8.52
N THR A 121 6.75 9.20 7.67
CA THR A 121 5.76 9.00 6.61
C THR A 121 6.12 7.88 5.64
N CYS A 122 7.37 7.82 5.15
CA CYS A 122 7.76 6.79 4.18
C CYS A 122 7.84 5.40 4.82
N VAL A 123 8.28 5.33 6.08
CA VAL A 123 8.24 4.09 6.88
C VAL A 123 6.79 3.60 7.04
N LEU A 124 5.85 4.48 7.38
CA LEU A 124 4.43 4.12 7.49
C LEU A 124 3.83 3.69 6.14
N ARG A 125 4.12 4.41 5.06
CA ARG A 125 3.68 4.05 3.70
C ARG A 125 4.17 2.67 3.28
N TRP A 126 5.43 2.36 3.56
CA TRP A 126 6.01 1.04 3.32
C TRP A 126 5.27 -0.06 4.11
N HIS A 127 5.03 0.16 5.40
CA HIS A 127 4.33 -0.82 6.23
C HIS A 127 2.90 -1.09 5.78
N VAL A 128 2.15 -0.04 5.41
CA VAL A 128 0.79 -0.19 4.89
C VAL A 128 0.76 -1.02 3.60
N LEU A 129 1.74 -0.84 2.71
CA LEU A 129 1.86 -1.66 1.50
C LEU A 129 2.20 -3.12 1.82
N CYS A 130 3.16 -3.35 2.74
CA CYS A 130 3.50 -4.71 3.19
C CYS A 130 2.29 -5.41 3.82
N LEU A 131 1.53 -4.66 4.62
CA LEU A 131 0.33 -5.16 5.25
C LEU A 131 -0.75 -5.52 4.24
N ALA A 132 -0.99 -4.68 3.23
CA ALA A 132 -1.95 -4.97 2.17
C ALA A 132 -1.63 -6.30 1.46
N VAL A 133 -0.33 -6.58 1.24
CA VAL A 133 0.13 -7.83 0.64
C VAL A 133 -0.01 -9.01 1.61
N ASP A 134 0.41 -8.87 2.87
CA ASP A 134 0.27 -9.93 3.89
C ASP A 134 -1.20 -10.26 4.15
N PHE A 135 -2.05 -9.25 4.27
CA PHE A 135 -3.48 -9.42 4.45
C PHE A 135 -4.13 -10.15 3.26
N ALA A 136 -3.73 -9.84 2.03
CA ALA A 136 -4.18 -10.54 0.84
C ALA A 136 -3.75 -12.02 0.83
N HIS A 137 -2.55 -12.33 1.30
CA HIS A 137 -2.04 -13.71 1.39
C HIS A 137 -2.89 -14.58 2.33
N TRP A 138 -3.36 -14.03 3.45
CA TRP A 138 -4.10 -14.80 4.46
C TRP A 138 -5.61 -14.90 4.22
N GLN A 139 -6.15 -14.26 3.18
CA GLN A 139 -7.60 -14.21 2.98
C GLN A 139 -8.25 -15.59 2.87
N ASP A 140 -7.61 -16.56 2.22
CA ASP A 140 -8.23 -17.87 2.01
C ASP A 140 -8.42 -18.62 3.33
N ARG A 141 -7.46 -18.50 4.26
CA ARG A 141 -7.59 -19.06 5.61
C ARG A 141 -8.63 -18.32 6.44
N LEU A 142 -8.67 -16.98 6.32
CA LEU A 142 -9.68 -16.17 7.00
C LEU A 142 -11.11 -16.48 6.52
N ASP A 143 -11.28 -16.75 5.23
CA ASP A 143 -12.56 -17.16 4.63
C ASP A 143 -12.96 -18.58 5.03
N ALA A 144 -11.99 -19.49 5.15
CA ALA A 144 -12.21 -20.84 5.65
C ALA A 144 -12.47 -20.89 7.17
N GLY A 145 -12.28 -19.78 7.89
CA GLY A 145 -12.36 -19.76 9.36
C GLY A 145 -11.21 -20.50 10.05
N GLU A 146 -10.10 -20.72 9.34
CA GLU A 146 -8.93 -21.39 9.88
C GLU A 146 -8.09 -20.42 10.74
N PRO A 147 -7.54 -20.89 11.87
CA PRO A 147 -6.65 -20.07 12.70
C PRO A 147 -5.35 -19.77 11.94
N LEU A 148 -4.97 -18.49 11.88
CA LEU A 148 -3.68 -18.07 11.34
C LEU A 148 -2.52 -18.63 12.19
N PRO A 149 -1.34 -18.91 11.60
CA PRO A 149 -0.24 -19.47 12.35
C PRO A 149 0.26 -18.45 13.38
N ALA A 150 0.17 -18.80 14.66
CA ALA A 150 0.75 -18.01 15.73
C ALA A 150 2.28 -18.16 15.73
N ILE A 151 2.99 -17.07 16.00
CA ILE A 151 4.44 -17.07 16.19
C ILE A 151 4.68 -16.76 17.66
N ALA A 152 5.43 -17.62 18.36
CA ALA A 152 5.73 -17.36 19.76
C ALA A 152 6.61 -16.10 19.90
N ARG A 153 6.48 -15.42 21.05
CA ARG A 153 7.25 -14.22 21.32
C ARG A 153 8.76 -14.52 21.26
N GLY A 154 9.49 -13.74 20.48
CA GLY A 154 10.93 -13.88 20.31
C GLY A 154 11.35 -14.88 19.23
N GLU A 155 10.44 -15.70 18.73
CA GLU A 155 10.73 -16.63 17.64
C GLU A 155 10.72 -15.94 16.28
N ARG A 156 11.53 -16.47 15.36
CA ARG A 156 11.61 -16.04 13.96
C ARG A 156 11.62 -17.26 13.06
N PRO A 157 10.46 -17.91 12.86
CA PRO A 157 10.42 -19.13 12.09
C PRO A 157 10.77 -18.86 10.62
N ALA A 158 11.49 -19.79 9.99
CA ALA A 158 11.97 -19.64 8.62
C ALA A 158 10.85 -19.46 7.59
N TRP A 159 9.66 -20.02 7.84
CA TRP A 159 8.50 -19.78 6.98
C TRP A 159 8.08 -18.31 6.98
N ASN A 160 8.11 -17.65 8.14
CA ASN A 160 7.69 -16.25 8.25
C ASN A 160 8.73 -15.34 7.60
N ALA A 161 10.02 -15.61 7.81
CA ALA A 161 11.10 -14.85 7.15
C ALA A 161 10.97 -14.88 5.61
N ARG A 162 10.75 -16.06 5.02
CA ARG A 162 10.53 -16.21 3.57
C ARG A 162 9.27 -15.50 3.09
N LEU A 163 8.19 -15.58 3.87
CA LEU A 163 6.94 -14.90 3.56
C LEU A 163 7.12 -13.37 3.54
N LEU A 164 7.79 -12.84 4.56
CA LEU A 164 8.11 -11.43 4.70
C LEU A 164 9.01 -10.90 3.57
N GLU A 165 9.99 -11.70 3.16
CA GLU A 165 10.85 -11.39 2.01
C GLU A 165 10.05 -11.38 0.70
N ALA A 166 9.15 -12.35 0.50
CA ALA A 166 8.28 -12.39 -0.66
C ALA A 166 7.34 -11.17 -0.72
N HIS A 167 6.75 -10.78 0.42
CA HIS A 167 5.90 -9.59 0.52
C HIS A 167 6.68 -8.31 0.23
N ALA A 168 7.86 -8.13 0.85
CA ALA A 168 8.74 -7.01 0.58
C ALA A 168 9.14 -6.96 -0.90
N GLY A 169 9.40 -8.10 -1.54
CA GLY A 169 9.69 -8.20 -2.97
C GLY A 169 8.54 -7.69 -3.86
N VAL A 170 7.28 -7.91 -3.48
CA VAL A 170 6.12 -7.34 -4.20
C VAL A 170 6.06 -5.82 -4.03
N VAL A 171 6.27 -5.32 -2.81
CA VAL A 171 6.28 -3.86 -2.54
C VAL A 171 7.44 -3.17 -3.26
N LEU A 172 8.63 -3.76 -3.27
CA LEU A 172 9.77 -3.24 -4.03
C LEU A 172 9.47 -3.15 -5.52
N LYS A 173 8.71 -4.10 -6.09
CA LYS A 173 8.29 -4.00 -7.49
C LYS A 173 7.39 -2.79 -7.76
N ALA A 174 6.58 -2.38 -6.79
CA ALA A 174 5.73 -1.20 -6.85
C ALA A 174 6.51 0.12 -6.66
N VAL A 175 7.74 0.06 -6.14
CA VAL A 175 8.54 1.26 -5.83
C VAL A 175 9.67 1.49 -6.85
N LEU A 176 10.36 0.43 -7.29
CA LEU A 176 11.63 0.56 -8.03
C LEU A 176 11.52 0.36 -9.55
N ASN A 177 10.48 -0.32 -10.05
CA ASN A 177 10.47 -0.76 -11.45
C ASN A 177 9.89 0.27 -12.44
N PRO A 178 10.21 0.17 -13.74
CA PRO A 178 9.49 0.90 -14.80
C PRO A 178 7.98 0.60 -14.78
N THR A 179 7.59 -0.60 -14.36
CA THR A 179 6.19 -1.02 -14.14
C THR A 179 5.67 -0.73 -12.73
N ALA A 180 6.37 0.08 -11.93
CA ALA A 180 6.06 0.38 -10.53
C ALA A 180 4.58 0.75 -10.34
N ALA A 181 4.06 1.63 -11.20
CA ALA A 181 2.68 2.08 -11.12
C ALA A 181 1.65 0.94 -11.30
N LEU A 182 1.92 -0.05 -12.17
CA LEU A 182 1.03 -1.21 -12.36
C LEU A 182 1.10 -2.19 -11.19
N TRP A 183 2.27 -2.35 -10.58
CA TRP A 183 2.42 -3.14 -9.35
C TRP A 183 1.71 -2.48 -8.18
N HIS A 184 1.83 -1.15 -8.04
CA HIS A 184 1.07 -0.39 -7.05
C HIS A 184 -0.43 -0.57 -7.25
N ALA A 185 -0.94 -0.39 -8.48
CA ALA A 185 -2.34 -0.63 -8.80
C ALA A 185 -2.77 -2.08 -8.47
N SER A 186 -1.87 -3.06 -8.64
CA SER A 186 -2.15 -4.47 -8.29
C SER A 186 -2.23 -4.71 -6.79
N ILE A 187 -1.41 -4.01 -6.00
CA ILE A 187 -1.54 -4.01 -4.52
C ILE A 187 -2.89 -3.42 -4.14
N LEU A 188 -3.30 -2.28 -4.74
CA LEU A 188 -4.62 -1.69 -4.50
C LEU A 188 -5.75 -2.66 -4.87
N GLN A 189 -5.64 -3.37 -6.00
CA GLN A 189 -6.60 -4.39 -6.42
C GLN A 189 -6.71 -5.52 -5.39
N ALA A 190 -5.57 -6.07 -4.94
CA ALA A 190 -5.54 -7.16 -3.96
C ALA A 190 -6.11 -6.71 -2.61
N HIS A 191 -5.77 -5.49 -2.19
CA HIS A 191 -6.28 -4.89 -0.97
C HIS A 191 -7.79 -4.70 -1.02
N LEU A 192 -8.32 -4.10 -2.09
CA LEU A 192 -9.77 -3.94 -2.27
C LEU A 192 -10.49 -5.28 -2.21
N ALA A 193 -9.98 -6.30 -2.90
CA ALA A 193 -10.57 -7.63 -2.87
C ALA A 193 -10.59 -8.21 -1.44
N SER A 194 -9.52 -8.01 -0.69
CA SER A 194 -9.41 -8.47 0.70
C SER A 194 -10.37 -7.71 1.62
N THR A 195 -10.49 -6.38 1.48
CA THR A 195 -11.46 -5.56 2.21
C THR A 195 -12.91 -5.95 1.91
N VAL A 196 -13.24 -6.24 0.64
CA VAL A 196 -14.58 -6.70 0.23
C VAL A 196 -14.91 -8.05 0.87
N ARG A 197 -13.99 -9.04 0.78
CA ARG A 197 -14.14 -10.37 1.40
C ARG A 197 -14.35 -10.25 2.90
N ALA A 198 -13.53 -9.43 3.55
CA ALA A 198 -13.66 -9.11 4.96
C ALA A 198 -15.02 -8.54 5.34
N ILE A 199 -15.50 -7.48 4.67
CA ILE A 199 -16.81 -6.89 4.97
C ILE A 199 -17.92 -7.94 4.81
N GLN A 200 -17.85 -8.76 3.75
CA GLN A 200 -18.82 -9.82 3.50
C GLN A 200 -18.81 -10.90 4.59
N ARG A 201 -17.63 -11.40 5.00
CA ARG A 201 -17.50 -12.35 6.12
C ARG A 201 -18.11 -11.78 7.40
N HIS A 202 -17.78 -10.53 7.71
CA HIS A 202 -18.27 -9.86 8.91
C HIS A 202 -19.78 -9.60 8.85
N ALA A 203 -20.33 -9.30 7.68
CA ALA A 203 -21.78 -9.14 7.48
C ALA A 203 -22.53 -10.46 7.64
N ALA A 204 -21.93 -11.58 7.22
CA ALA A 204 -22.50 -12.91 7.39
C ALA A 204 -22.53 -13.37 8.86
N ASN A 205 -21.62 -12.86 9.71
CA ASN A 205 -21.61 -13.15 11.13
C ASN A 205 -22.70 -12.36 11.87
N ARG A 206 -23.82 -13.04 12.19
CA ARG A 206 -25.00 -12.45 12.86
C ARG A 206 -24.71 -11.85 14.23
N PHE A 207 -23.70 -12.36 14.94
CA PHE A 207 -23.32 -11.88 16.27
C PHE A 207 -22.34 -10.71 16.21
N ASN A 208 -21.88 -10.32 15.01
CA ASN A 208 -21.00 -9.18 14.85
C ASN A 208 -21.80 -7.90 14.61
N HIS A 209 -21.81 -7.04 15.62
CA HIS A 209 -22.47 -5.72 15.61
C HIS A 209 -21.50 -4.55 15.36
N ARG A 210 -20.24 -4.82 15.00
CA ARG A 210 -19.27 -3.75 14.72
C ARG A 210 -19.74 -2.89 13.54
N PRO A 211 -19.49 -1.57 13.56
CA PRO A 211 -19.77 -0.69 12.42
C PRO A 211 -19.02 -1.16 11.18
N ARG A 212 -19.70 -1.17 10.03
CA ARG A 212 -19.17 -1.64 8.74
C ARG A 212 -19.35 -0.59 7.65
N PHE A 213 -18.48 -0.62 6.65
CA PHE A 213 -18.76 0.09 5.40
C PHE A 213 -20.01 -0.51 4.73
N GLN A 214 -20.82 0.36 4.14
CA GLN A 214 -21.99 -0.07 3.38
C GLN A 214 -21.52 -0.63 2.04
N LEU A 215 -21.50 -1.96 1.93
CA LEU A 215 -21.09 -2.67 0.72
C LEU A 215 -22.29 -3.41 0.14
N THR A 216 -22.69 -3.07 -1.07
CA THR A 216 -23.72 -3.80 -1.81
C THR A 216 -23.13 -4.90 -2.69
N ALA A 217 -23.95 -5.84 -3.15
CA ALA A 217 -23.53 -6.83 -4.14
C ALA A 217 -23.04 -6.20 -5.45
N ARG A 218 -23.62 -5.04 -5.83
CA ARG A 218 -23.22 -4.27 -7.02
C ARG A 218 -21.82 -3.69 -6.85
N ASP A 219 -21.50 -3.16 -5.67
CA ASP A 219 -20.18 -2.60 -5.37
C ASP A 219 -19.10 -3.68 -5.43
N ALA A 220 -19.37 -4.83 -4.81
CA ALA A 220 -18.49 -5.99 -4.86
C ALA A 220 -18.23 -6.46 -6.30
N ALA A 221 -19.27 -6.48 -7.15
CA ALA A 221 -19.15 -6.85 -8.56
C ALA A 221 -18.38 -5.82 -9.40
N ALA A 222 -18.59 -4.52 -9.15
CA ALA A 222 -17.89 -3.44 -9.85
C ALA A 222 -16.37 -3.49 -9.63
N GLY A 223 -15.95 -3.91 -8.43
CA GLY A 223 -14.54 -3.99 -8.04
C GLY A 223 -13.87 -2.62 -8.02
N THR A 224 -14.65 -1.59 -7.70
CA THR A 224 -14.17 -0.22 -7.45
C THR A 224 -14.29 0.08 -5.96
N ASP A 225 -13.51 1.05 -5.50
CA ASP A 225 -13.51 1.44 -4.08
C ASP A 225 -14.55 2.53 -3.74
N ALA A 226 -15.47 2.83 -4.66
CA ALA A 226 -16.43 3.93 -4.52
C ALA A 226 -17.31 3.84 -3.26
N PHE A 227 -17.65 2.63 -2.80
CA PHE A 227 -18.42 2.43 -1.56
C PHE A 227 -17.66 2.92 -0.31
N LEU A 228 -16.33 3.00 -0.37
CA LEU A 228 -15.51 3.60 0.67
C LEU A 228 -15.67 5.14 0.71
N ALA A 229 -16.38 5.78 -0.22
CA ALA A 229 -16.65 7.21 -0.12
C ALA A 229 -17.65 7.52 1.02
N LEU A 230 -18.53 6.55 1.30
CA LEU A 230 -19.57 6.66 2.32
C LEU A 230 -18.98 6.70 3.73
N GLU A 231 -19.80 7.11 4.69
CA GLU A 231 -19.47 7.04 6.12
C GLU A 231 -19.11 5.61 6.52
N GLY A 232 -18.13 5.48 7.42
CA GLY A 232 -17.66 4.18 7.87
C GLY A 232 -16.73 4.29 9.07
N PRO A 233 -16.26 3.14 9.58
CA PRO A 233 -15.39 3.08 10.74
C PRO A 233 -14.04 3.77 10.47
N SER A 234 -13.51 4.42 11.50
CA SER A 234 -12.13 4.91 11.50
C SER A 234 -11.14 3.73 11.51
N SER A 235 -10.04 3.86 10.77
CA SER A 235 -9.06 2.78 10.59
C SER A 235 -7.62 3.30 10.58
N MET A 236 -7.30 4.34 11.35
CA MET A 236 -5.92 4.87 11.40
C MET A 236 -4.92 3.94 12.07
N ASP A 237 -5.37 3.02 12.92
CA ASP A 237 -4.47 2.14 13.66
C ASP A 237 -4.09 0.92 12.81
N MET A 238 -2.79 0.78 12.53
CA MET A 238 -2.26 -0.37 11.84
C MET A 238 -2.29 -1.61 12.75
N PRO A 239 -2.76 -2.78 12.27
CA PRO A 239 -2.75 -4.00 13.07
C PRO A 239 -1.34 -4.35 13.52
N PHE A 240 -1.21 -4.64 14.81
CA PHE A 240 0.07 -4.99 15.42
C PHE A 240 0.41 -6.47 15.25
N HIS A 241 -0.59 -7.36 15.17
CA HIS A 241 -0.43 -8.80 15.00
C HIS A 241 -1.40 -9.34 13.94
N ARG A 242 -1.11 -10.51 13.36
CA ARG A 242 -2.00 -11.15 12.37
C ARG A 242 -3.36 -11.54 12.96
N ASP A 243 -3.45 -11.76 14.27
CA ASP A 243 -4.74 -11.99 14.94
C ASP A 243 -5.67 -10.79 14.83
N ASN A 244 -5.14 -9.58 14.63
CA ASN A 244 -5.96 -8.41 14.37
C ASN A 244 -6.67 -8.50 13.01
N TYR A 245 -6.24 -9.38 12.08
CA TYR A 245 -6.91 -9.56 10.79
C TYR A 245 -8.31 -10.14 10.90
N TYR A 246 -8.71 -10.64 12.07
CA TYR A 246 -10.10 -11.02 12.36
C TYR A 246 -10.99 -9.82 12.74
N MET A 247 -10.42 -8.62 12.92
CA MET A 247 -11.14 -7.41 13.30
C MET A 247 -11.37 -6.49 12.09
N LEU A 248 -12.51 -5.79 12.07
CA LEU A 248 -12.89 -4.97 10.92
C LEU A 248 -12.00 -3.73 10.75
N GLU A 249 -11.54 -3.22 11.87
CA GLU A 249 -10.62 -2.10 12.02
C GLU A 249 -9.26 -2.39 11.37
N ALA A 250 -8.89 -3.66 11.19
CA ALA A 250 -7.66 -4.08 10.54
C ALA A 250 -7.72 -4.03 9.00
N TYR A 251 -8.88 -3.77 8.39
CA TYR A 251 -9.06 -3.78 6.93
C TYR A 251 -8.77 -2.43 6.24
N LEU A 252 -8.08 -1.54 6.96
CA LEU A 252 -7.44 -0.27 6.57
C LEU A 252 -7.86 0.29 5.20
N PRO A 253 -8.50 1.45 5.18
CA PRO A 253 -7.97 2.51 4.33
C PRO A 253 -7.09 3.51 5.10
N ASN A 254 -6.60 3.20 6.30
CA ASN A 254 -5.66 4.06 7.05
C ASN A 254 -6.10 5.54 7.05
N ARG A 255 -7.34 5.78 7.45
CA ARG A 255 -7.99 7.10 7.44
C ARG A 255 -9.08 7.17 8.50
N SER A 256 -9.45 8.40 8.86
CA SER A 256 -10.46 8.69 9.88
C SER A 256 -11.65 9.43 9.30
N TRP A 257 -12.84 9.13 9.81
CA TRP A 257 -14.03 9.92 9.53
C TRP A 257 -14.13 11.07 10.54
N PHE A 258 -14.17 12.31 10.04
CA PHE A 258 -14.45 13.48 10.85
C PHE A 258 -15.95 13.77 10.79
N ALA A 259 -16.67 13.37 11.84
CA ALA A 259 -18.14 13.46 11.90
C ALA A 259 -18.64 14.91 11.85
N GLU A 260 -17.93 15.85 12.48
CA GLU A 260 -18.25 17.29 12.48
C GLU A 260 -18.22 17.88 11.06
N ASP A 261 -17.17 17.55 10.31
CA ASP A 261 -16.95 18.04 8.94
C ASP A 261 -17.60 17.15 7.86
N LYS A 262 -18.21 16.03 8.25
CA LYS A 262 -18.72 14.97 7.36
C LYS A 262 -17.75 14.60 6.23
N ARG A 263 -16.47 14.47 6.57
CA ARG A 263 -15.41 14.18 5.59
C ARG A 263 -14.39 13.18 6.08
N TRP A 264 -13.74 12.53 5.12
CA TRP A 264 -12.60 11.66 5.38
C TRP A 264 -11.31 12.47 5.56
N GLY A 265 -10.62 12.24 6.67
CA GLY A 265 -9.25 12.67 6.94
C GLY A 265 -8.23 11.67 6.42
N TYR A 266 -7.33 12.14 5.56
CA TYR A 266 -6.22 11.33 5.02
C TYR A 266 -4.91 11.87 5.56
N LEU A 267 -3.89 11.02 5.63
CA LEU A 267 -2.51 11.50 5.77
C LEU A 267 -2.22 12.47 4.61
N PRO A 268 -1.75 13.70 4.86
CA PRO A 268 -1.48 14.65 3.78
C PRO A 268 -0.37 14.16 2.83
N ALA A 269 -0.43 14.54 1.55
CA ALA A 269 0.55 14.07 0.56
C ALA A 269 1.94 14.65 0.87
N GLU A 270 1.94 15.91 1.30
CA GLU A 270 3.04 16.77 1.70
C GLU A 270 3.63 16.43 3.08
N GLN A 271 3.04 15.49 3.83
CA GLN A 271 3.54 15.12 5.15
C GLN A 271 4.99 14.64 5.12
N HIS A 272 5.40 13.97 4.03
CA HIS A 272 6.79 13.60 3.81
C HIS A 272 7.72 14.82 3.84
N GLN A 273 7.36 15.91 3.17
CA GLN A 273 8.16 17.13 3.12
C GLN A 273 8.29 17.78 4.51
N ARG A 274 7.19 17.77 5.29
CA ARG A 274 7.18 18.26 6.67
C ARG A 274 8.07 17.43 7.58
N ASP A 275 8.07 16.09 7.42
CA ASP A 275 8.96 15.20 8.17
C ASP A 275 10.44 15.51 7.85
N LEU A 276 10.78 15.77 6.59
CA LEU A 276 12.14 16.14 6.21
C LEU A 276 12.56 17.50 6.78
N GLU A 277 11.65 18.47 6.86
CA GLU A 277 11.91 19.77 7.47
C GLU A 277 12.15 19.67 8.98
N GLN A 278 11.46 18.75 9.66
CA GLN A 278 11.72 18.47 11.09
C GLN A 278 13.11 17.87 11.31
N LEU A 279 13.60 17.04 10.39
CA LEU A 279 14.94 16.43 10.49
C LEU A 279 16.08 17.41 10.22
N ARG A 280 15.79 18.58 9.64
CA ARG A 280 16.78 19.64 9.39
C ARG A 280 16.91 20.63 10.53
N LYS A 281 16.01 20.58 11.52
CA LYS A 281 16.03 21.42 12.72
C LYS A 281 16.76 20.71 13.84
#